data_AF-A0A7W1MYZ6-F1
#
_entry.id   AF-A0A7W1MYZ6-F1
#
_cell.length_a   1.000
_cell.length_b   1.000
_cell.length_c   1.000
_cell.angle_alpha   90.00
_cell.angle_beta   90.00
_cell.angle_gamma   90.00
#
_symmetry.space_group_name_H-M   'P 1'
#
loop_
_entity.id
_entity.type
_entity.pdbx_description
1 polymer ?
#
loop_
_entity_poly.entity_id
_entity_poly.type
_entity_poly.pdbx_seq_one_letter_code
_entity_poly.pdbx_strand_id
1 'polypeptide(L)' 'MTAAARPRVVVVDNYDSFTFNLVQYLGELGAEPEVVRNDAIDVDELLER' A
#
# COMPACT_ATOMS: atom_id res chain seq x y z
N MET A 1 -11.40 -15.10 20.19
CA MET A 1 -11.43 -13.84 19.41
C MET A 1 -10.61 -14.04 18.16
N THR A 2 -11.25 -14.26 17.02
CA THR A 2 -10.57 -14.29 15.72
C THR A 2 -10.15 -12.86 15.36
N ALA A 3 -8.88 -12.63 15.09
CA ALA A 3 -8.42 -11.35 14.55
C ALA A 3 -9.12 -11.13 13.18
N ALA A 4 -9.74 -9.98 12.99
CA ALA A 4 -10.24 -9.59 11.67
C ALA A 4 -9.05 -9.50 10.70
N ALA A 5 -9.23 -9.96 9.46
CA ALA A 5 -8.20 -9.88 8.44
C ALA A 5 -7.83 -8.40 8.19
N ARG A 6 -6.53 -8.09 8.11
CA ARG A 6 -6.05 -6.74 7.83
C ARG A 6 -6.14 -6.46 6.32
N PRO A 7 -6.75 -5.36 5.87
CA PRO A 7 -6.79 -5.03 4.45
C PRO A 7 -5.38 -4.81 3.89
N ARG A 8 -5.01 -5.50 2.80
CA ARG A 8 -3.79 -5.18 2.04
C ARG A 8 -4.07 -4.05 1.08
N VAL A 9 -3.20 -3.02 1.05
CA VAL A 9 -3.38 -1.84 0.21
C VAL A 9 -2.09 -1.52 -0.53
N VAL A 10 -2.11 -1.52 -1.86
CA VAL A 10 -0.98 -1.00 -2.64
C VAL A 10 -1.14 0.50 -2.82
N VAL A 11 -0.10 1.25 -2.45
CA VAL A 11 0.01 2.70 -2.64
C VAL A 11 1.03 2.96 -3.75
N VAL A 12 0.56 3.50 -4.87
CA VAL A 12 1.41 3.86 -6.01
C VAL A 12 1.96 5.27 -5.82
N ASP A 13 3.25 5.36 -5.56
CA ASP A 13 3.98 6.61 -5.35
C ASP A 13 4.44 7.21 -6.68
N ASN A 14 3.84 8.35 -7.04
CA ASN A 14 4.19 9.13 -8.22
C ASN A 14 5.24 10.22 -7.91
N TYR A 15 6.17 9.96 -6.98
CA TYR A 15 7.14 10.94 -6.48
C TYR A 15 6.47 12.12 -5.76
N ASP A 16 5.38 11.84 -5.04
CA ASP A 16 4.62 12.84 -4.30
C ASP A 16 5.14 12.95 -2.85
N SER A 17 5.23 14.19 -2.34
CA SER A 17 5.68 14.46 -0.97
C SER A 17 4.71 13.94 0.11
N PHE A 18 3.47 13.62 -0.24
CA PHE A 18 2.42 13.21 0.70
C PHE A 18 2.13 11.71 0.72
N THR A 19 2.81 10.90 -0.12
CA THR A 19 2.61 9.44 -0.18
C THR A 19 2.65 8.81 1.22
N PHE A 20 3.65 9.17 2.03
CA PHE A 20 3.81 8.57 3.36
C PHE A 20 2.80 9.05 4.40
N ASN A 21 2.15 10.20 4.20
CA ASN A 21 1.03 10.60 5.05
C ASN A 21 -0.14 9.63 4.89
N LEU A 22 -0.46 9.23 3.65
CA LEU A 22 -1.51 8.24 3.38
C LEU A 22 -1.15 6.86 3.94
N VAL A 23 0.10 6.43 3.75
CA VAL A 23 0.61 5.15 4.28
C VAL A 23 0.45 5.06 5.80
N GLN A 24 0.77 6.15 6.53
CA GLN A 24 0.58 6.19 7.98
C GLN A 24 -0.89 6.07 8.36
N TYR A 25 -1.79 6.86 7.75
CA TYR A 25 -3.21 6.79 8.05
C TYR A 25 -3.81 5.41 7.74
N LEU A 26 -3.40 4.76 6.64
CA LEU A 26 -3.82 3.41 6.31
C LEU A 26 -3.38 2.40 7.39
N GLY A 27 -2.14 2.50 7.86
CA GLY A 27 -1.63 1.66 8.94
C GLY A 27 -2.37 1.88 10.27
N GLU A 28 -2.66 3.14 10.63
CA GLU A 28 -3.45 3.48 11.83
C GLU A 28 -4.88 2.93 11.77
N LEU A 29 -5.46 2.84 10.56
CA LEU A 29 -6.77 2.23 10.32
C LEU A 29 -6.73 0.69 10.27
N GLY A 30 -5.57 0.08 10.46
CA GLY A 30 -5.40 -1.38 10.54
C GLY A 30 -5.14 -2.08 9.20
N ALA A 31 -4.80 -1.32 8.15
CA ALA A 31 -4.36 -1.88 6.87
C ALA A 31 -2.87 -2.27 6.91
N GLU A 32 -2.48 -3.06 5.91
CA GLU A 32 -1.09 -3.43 5.61
C GLU A 32 -0.70 -2.78 4.26
N PRO A 33 -0.29 -1.50 4.27
CA PRO A 33 0.07 -0.79 3.05
C PRO A 33 1.44 -1.23 2.51
N GLU A 34 1.53 -1.38 1.20
CA GLU A 34 2.75 -1.61 0.43
C GLU A 34 2.94 -0.42 -0.53
N VAL A 35 4.14 0.17 -0.56
CA VAL A 35 4.44 1.31 -1.44
C VAL A 35 5.26 0.83 -2.63
N VAL A 36 4.82 1.16 -3.84
CA VAL A 36 5.54 0.93 -5.09
C VAL A 36 5.69 2.24 -5.86
N ARG A 37 6.83 2.46 -6.52
CA ARG A 37 6.95 3.59 -7.46
C ARG A 37 6.18 3.27 -8.73
N ASN A 38 5.59 4.30 -9.34
CA ASN A 38 4.78 4.16 -10.55
C ASN A 38 5.51 3.56 -11.76
N ASP A 39 6.84 3.58 -11.75
CA ASP A 39 7.73 3.16 -12.83
C ASP A 39 8.67 2.03 -12.42
N ALA A 40 8.53 1.47 -11.22
CA ALA A 40 9.42 0.43 -10.70
C ALA A 40 8.88 -1.00 -10.86
N ILE A 41 7.62 -1.18 -11.26
CA ILE A 41 6.97 -2.49 -11.35
C ILE A 41 5.87 -2.51 -12.42
N ASP A 42 5.77 -3.61 -13.15
CA ASP A 42 4.68 -3.86 -14.09
C ASP A 42 3.41 -4.34 -13.38
N VAL A 43 2.23 -4.07 -13.98
CA VAL A 43 0.93 -4.43 -13.40
C VAL A 43 0.79 -5.94 -13.19
N ASP A 44 1.28 -6.75 -14.13
CA ASP A 44 1.21 -8.21 -14.04
C ASP A 44 2.02 -8.74 -12.84
N GLU A 45 3.23 -8.21 -12.61
CA GLU A 45 4.04 -8.56 -11.44
C GLU A 45 3.35 -8.15 -10.12
N LEU A 46 2.67 -7.00 -10.11
CA LEU A 46 1.95 -6.52 -8.93
C LEU A 46 0.74 -7.41 -8.58
N LEU A 47 0.03 -7.93 -9.59
CA LEU A 47 -1.14 -8.80 -9.39
C LEU A 47 -0.78 -10.20 -8.88
N GLU A 48 0.47 -10.63 -9.04
CA GLU A 48 0.97 -11.91 -8.54
C GLU A 48 1.39 -11.88 -7.05
N ARG A 49 1.37 -10.70 -6.40
CA ARG A 49 1.73 -10.50 -4.98
C ARG A 49 0.56 -10.68 -4.01
#